data_AF-A0A849GWK1-F1
#
_entry.id   AF-A0A849GWK1-F1
#
_cell.length_a   1.000
_cell.length_b   1.000
_cell.length_c   1.000
_cell.angle_alpha   90.00
_cell.angle_beta   90.00
_cell.angle_gamma   90.00
#
_symmetry.space_group_name_H-M   'P 1'
#
loop_
_entity.id
_entity.type
_entity.pdbx_description
1 polymer ?
#
loop_
_entity_poly.entity_id
_entity_poly.type
_entity_poly.pdbx_seq_one_letter_code
_entity_poly.pdbx_strand_id
1 'polypeptide(L)'
;MGVISAYRLRLERRRWQIRAIRKRHELEIFADRTASVRSGAILAFSTIRNERQRLRYFLKYYRRLGVDHFFFVDNGSTDGSAEYLAGEADVSLWRSDASYRKSRFGTDWLNWLKFRYGHGHWTLTLDPDEFLIYAFCDTRPLPALCDWLDQSSVRSFGTMLVDMYPEKPLTGVRYRDGQDPFDLAQWFDPGNYVISRNPKYGNLWIQGGPRARAYFAEAPDQAPSLNKIPLVKWDRKYAYVSSTHMLLPRGLNNVY
;
A
#
# COMPACT_ATOMS: atom_id res chain seq x y z
N MET A 1 -9.39 27.31 -3.40
CA MET A 1 -8.87 26.67 -4.64
C MET A 1 -9.69 27.24 -5.80
N GLY A 2 -9.06 27.75 -6.86
CA GLY A 2 -9.82 28.24 -8.02
C GLY A 2 -10.45 27.10 -8.83
N VAL A 3 -11.56 27.37 -9.51
CA VAL A 3 -12.32 26.39 -10.33
C VAL A 3 -11.43 25.66 -11.34
N ILE A 4 -10.49 26.38 -11.96
CA ILE A 4 -9.53 25.83 -12.95
C ILE A 4 -8.64 24.75 -12.33
N SER A 5 -8.13 24.98 -11.11
CA SER A 5 -7.27 24.00 -10.43
C SER A 5 -8.03 22.72 -10.05
N ALA A 6 -9.27 22.86 -9.58
CA ALA A 6 -10.14 21.71 -9.28
C ALA A 6 -10.46 20.91 -10.56
N TYR A 7 -10.71 21.60 -11.68
CA TYR A 7 -10.95 20.96 -12.97
C TYR A 7 -9.72 20.21 -13.49
N ARG A 8 -8.51 20.79 -13.39
CA ARG A 8 -7.25 20.13 -13.76
C ARG A 8 -7.03 18.83 -12.97
N LEU A 9 -7.23 18.86 -11.64
CA LEU A 9 -7.12 17.66 -10.81
C LEU A 9 -8.18 16.60 -11.15
N ARG A 10 -9.38 17.01 -11.56
CA ARG A 10 -10.42 16.08 -12.04
C ARG A 10 -9.99 15.40 -13.35
N LEU A 11 -9.40 16.14 -14.29
CA LEU A 11 -8.87 15.57 -15.54
C LEU A 11 -7.71 14.61 -15.27
N GLU A 12 -6.80 14.99 -14.36
CA GLU A 12 -5.69 14.13 -13.95
C GLU A 12 -6.17 12.82 -13.31
N ARG A 13 -7.17 12.88 -12.43
CA ARG A 13 -7.81 11.68 -11.87
C ARG A 13 -8.39 10.79 -12.96
N ARG A 14 -9.13 11.36 -13.92
CA ARG A 14 -9.69 10.62 -15.06
C ARG A 14 -8.59 9.99 -15.92
N ARG A 15 -7.48 10.70 -16.16
CA ARG A 15 -6.31 10.14 -16.86
C ARG A 15 -5.79 8.89 -16.16
N TRP A 16 -5.65 8.91 -14.83
CA TRP A 16 -5.18 7.75 -14.08
C TRP A 16 -6.17 6.58 -14.09
N GLN A 17 -7.46 6.86 -14.05
CA GLN A 17 -8.50 5.82 -14.19
C GLN A 17 -8.48 5.17 -15.57
N ILE A 18 -8.45 5.98 -16.64
CA ILE A 18 -8.36 5.48 -18.01
C ILE A 18 -7.07 4.67 -18.19
N ARG A 19 -5.97 5.13 -17.60
CA ARG A 19 -4.70 4.40 -17.63
C ARG A 19 -4.82 3.04 -16.93
N ALA A 20 -5.37 2.99 -15.71
CA ALA A 20 -5.59 1.74 -14.98
C ALA A 20 -6.47 0.76 -15.81
N ILE A 21 -7.57 1.27 -16.38
CA ILE A 21 -8.46 0.50 -17.27
C ILE A 21 -7.71 -0.06 -18.48
N ARG A 22 -6.79 0.69 -19.10
CA ARG A 22 -5.96 0.18 -20.20
C ARG A 22 -4.96 -0.85 -19.71
N LYS A 23 -4.37 -0.63 -18.54
CA LYS A 23 -3.35 -1.48 -17.92
C LYS A 23 -3.88 -2.82 -17.42
N ARG A 24 -5.20 -2.99 -17.32
CA ARG A 24 -5.82 -4.31 -17.04
C ARG A 24 -5.44 -5.39 -18.05
N HIS A 25 -5.14 -5.01 -19.30
CA HIS A 25 -4.78 -5.95 -20.36
C HIS A 25 -3.37 -6.53 -20.17
N GLU A 26 -2.61 -6.02 -19.20
CA GLU A 26 -1.33 -6.58 -18.76
C GLU A 26 -1.51 -7.61 -17.62
N LEU A 27 -2.74 -7.85 -17.16
CA LEU A 27 -3.04 -8.76 -16.06
C LEU A 27 -3.71 -10.02 -16.57
N GLU A 28 -3.14 -11.15 -16.20
CA GLU A 28 -3.73 -12.48 -16.37
C GLU A 28 -4.23 -12.98 -15.03
N ILE A 29 -5.42 -13.58 -14.99
CA ILE A 29 -5.95 -14.21 -13.78
C ILE A 29 -5.17 -15.51 -13.57
N PHE A 30 -4.56 -15.69 -12.39
CA PHE A 30 -3.89 -16.93 -12.01
C PHE A 30 -4.70 -17.72 -10.98
N ALA A 31 -5.37 -17.03 -10.05
CA ALA A 31 -6.37 -17.61 -9.16
C ALA A 31 -7.46 -16.58 -8.85
N ASP A 32 -8.72 -16.88 -9.18
CA ASP A 32 -9.86 -15.99 -8.92
C ASP A 32 -10.72 -16.53 -7.78
N ARG A 33 -10.70 -15.81 -6.67
CA ARG A 33 -11.56 -16.05 -5.50
C ARG A 33 -12.46 -14.86 -5.22
N THR A 34 -12.64 -13.96 -6.19
CA THR A 34 -13.39 -12.71 -5.97
C THR A 34 -14.86 -12.95 -5.64
N ALA A 35 -15.41 -14.13 -5.97
CA ALA A 35 -16.76 -14.53 -5.59
C ALA A 35 -16.97 -14.70 -4.07
N SER A 36 -15.90 -14.90 -3.28
CA SER A 36 -16.00 -15.00 -1.81
C SER A 36 -16.03 -13.63 -1.12
N VAL A 37 -15.78 -12.54 -1.85
CA VAL A 37 -15.76 -11.19 -1.29
C VAL A 37 -17.19 -10.75 -0.93
N ARG A 38 -17.43 -10.57 0.36
CA ARG A 38 -18.72 -10.15 0.91
C ARG A 38 -18.78 -8.64 1.03
N SER A 39 -19.98 -8.06 0.99
CA SER A 39 -20.19 -6.65 1.34
C SER A 39 -19.61 -6.35 2.73
N GLY A 40 -18.95 -5.20 2.87
CA GLY A 40 -18.30 -4.79 4.13
C GLY A 40 -16.92 -5.41 4.39
N ALA A 41 -16.45 -6.35 3.56
CA ALA A 41 -15.11 -6.93 3.70
C ALA A 41 -14.00 -5.87 3.61
N ILE A 42 -12.94 -6.04 4.40
CA ILE A 42 -11.69 -5.28 4.33
C ILE A 42 -10.76 -5.99 3.35
N LEU A 43 -10.31 -5.26 2.33
CA LEU A 43 -9.57 -5.84 1.21
C LEU A 43 -8.13 -5.34 1.18
N ALA A 44 -7.15 -6.25 1.21
CA ALA A 44 -5.75 -5.89 1.05
C ALA A 44 -5.31 -6.00 -0.41
N PHE A 45 -4.45 -5.08 -0.86
CA PHE A 45 -3.93 -5.00 -2.22
C PHE A 45 -2.41 -4.85 -2.20
N SER A 46 -1.70 -5.70 -2.94
CA SER A 46 -0.24 -5.63 -3.03
C SER A 46 0.27 -6.07 -4.40
N THR A 47 1.40 -5.50 -4.84
CA THR A 47 2.16 -6.00 -6.00
C THR A 47 3.45 -6.61 -5.49
N ILE A 48 3.79 -7.81 -5.94
CA ILE A 48 4.92 -8.57 -5.41
C ILE A 48 5.83 -9.05 -6.52
N ARG A 49 7.08 -9.31 -6.16
CA ARG A 49 8.03 -10.06 -7.00
C ARG A 49 9.08 -10.71 -6.13
N ASN A 50 9.19 -12.03 -6.18
CA ASN A 50 10.15 -12.82 -5.41
C ASN A 50 10.08 -12.55 -3.89
N GLU A 51 8.88 -12.62 -3.34
CA GLU A 51 8.61 -12.29 -1.93
C GLU A 51 8.29 -13.51 -1.08
N ARG A 52 8.56 -14.72 -1.57
CA ARG A 52 8.08 -15.98 -0.97
C ARG A 52 8.38 -16.09 0.51
N GLN A 53 9.54 -15.62 0.94
CA GLN A 53 9.95 -15.66 2.35
C GLN A 53 9.06 -14.79 3.26
N ARG A 54 8.60 -13.63 2.79
CA ARG A 54 7.83 -12.66 3.61
C ARG A 54 6.33 -12.98 3.65
N LEU A 55 5.80 -13.58 2.59
CA LEU A 55 4.36 -13.78 2.40
C LEU A 55 3.68 -14.53 3.55
N ARG A 56 4.35 -15.51 4.15
CA ARG A 56 3.77 -16.29 5.26
C ARG A 56 3.47 -15.42 6.48
N TYR A 57 4.42 -14.59 6.90
CA TYR A 57 4.20 -13.68 8.03
C TYR A 57 3.23 -12.56 7.65
N PHE A 58 3.38 -11.98 6.45
CA PHE A 58 2.49 -10.93 5.93
C PHE A 58 1.01 -11.34 5.99
N LEU A 59 0.66 -12.50 5.42
CA LEU A 59 -0.71 -13.01 5.43
C LEU A 59 -1.20 -13.27 6.86
N LYS A 60 -0.37 -13.92 7.70
CA LYS A 60 -0.71 -14.18 9.11
C LYS A 60 -1.02 -12.89 9.87
N TYR A 61 -0.18 -11.86 9.69
CA TYR A 61 -0.31 -10.56 10.35
C TYR A 61 -1.64 -9.89 9.98
N TYR A 62 -1.94 -9.79 8.68
CA TYR A 62 -3.13 -9.08 8.21
C TYR A 62 -4.43 -9.88 8.41
N ARG A 63 -4.39 -11.21 8.34
CA ARG A 63 -5.51 -12.06 8.76
C ARG A 63 -5.86 -11.85 10.23
N ARG A 64 -4.84 -11.80 11.11
CA ARG A 64 -5.04 -11.51 12.54
C ARG A 64 -5.63 -10.11 12.75
N LEU A 65 -5.19 -9.13 11.96
CA LEU A 65 -5.76 -7.78 12.01
C LEU A 65 -7.18 -7.68 11.43
N GLY A 66 -7.69 -8.71 10.75
CA GLY A 66 -9.06 -8.73 10.21
C GLY A 66 -9.16 -8.27 8.76
N VAL A 67 -8.13 -8.48 7.94
CA VAL A 67 -8.29 -8.46 6.48
C VAL A 67 -9.05 -9.71 6.05
N ASP A 68 -10.10 -9.51 5.25
CA ASP A 68 -11.00 -10.60 4.81
C ASP A 68 -10.56 -11.23 3.48
N HIS A 69 -9.96 -10.44 2.58
CA HIS A 69 -9.55 -10.92 1.25
C HIS A 69 -8.33 -10.17 0.73
N PHE A 70 -7.47 -10.87 0.02
CA PHE A 70 -6.23 -10.33 -0.53
C PHE A 70 -6.25 -10.33 -2.07
N PHE A 71 -5.83 -9.21 -2.64
CA PHE A 71 -5.65 -9.03 -4.08
C PHE A 71 -4.18 -8.81 -4.35
N PHE A 72 -3.56 -9.78 -5.03
CA PHE A 72 -2.15 -9.72 -5.39
C PHE A 72 -1.95 -9.57 -6.90
N VAL A 73 -0.93 -8.81 -7.27
CA VAL A 73 -0.34 -8.86 -8.62
C VAL A 73 1.08 -9.38 -8.47
N ASP A 74 1.32 -10.60 -8.93
CA ASP A 74 2.67 -11.16 -9.04
C ASP A 74 3.32 -10.68 -10.36
N ASN A 75 4.45 -10.00 -10.24
CA ASN A 75 5.19 -9.46 -11.38
C ASN A 75 6.41 -10.32 -11.74
N GLY A 76 6.13 -11.53 -12.23
CA GLY A 76 7.15 -12.44 -12.76
C GLY A 76 8.05 -13.00 -11.66
N SER A 77 7.45 -13.51 -10.59
CA SER A 77 8.21 -14.23 -9.56
C SER A 77 8.67 -15.60 -10.08
N THR A 78 9.83 -16.04 -9.58
CA THR A 78 10.45 -17.33 -9.91
C THR A 78 10.81 -18.13 -8.66
N ASP A 79 10.39 -17.69 -7.47
CA ASP A 79 10.73 -18.26 -6.17
C ASP A 79 9.59 -19.07 -5.52
N GLY A 80 8.51 -19.33 -6.26
CA GLY A 80 7.31 -20.00 -5.74
C GLY A 80 6.28 -19.08 -5.09
N SER A 81 6.46 -17.75 -5.14
CA SER A 81 5.50 -16.78 -4.56
C SER A 81 4.09 -16.94 -5.11
N ALA A 82 3.96 -17.08 -6.44
CA ALA A 82 2.67 -17.16 -7.12
C ALA A 82 1.93 -18.44 -6.76
N GLU A 83 2.61 -19.58 -6.76
CA GLU A 83 2.05 -20.89 -6.43
C GLU A 83 1.61 -20.95 -4.96
N TYR A 84 2.42 -20.40 -4.05
CA TYR A 84 2.08 -20.27 -2.64
C TYR A 84 0.78 -19.48 -2.45
N LEU A 85 0.69 -18.27 -3.02
CA LEU A 85 -0.49 -17.43 -2.92
C LEU A 85 -1.72 -18.04 -3.59
N ALA A 86 -1.53 -18.71 -4.74
CA ALA A 86 -2.61 -19.39 -5.42
C ALA A 86 -3.21 -20.53 -4.59
N GLY A 87 -2.49 -21.07 -3.59
CA GLY A 87 -3.02 -22.06 -2.65
C GLY A 87 -3.93 -21.51 -1.54
N GLU A 88 -3.92 -20.20 -1.30
CA GLU A 88 -4.64 -19.58 -0.18
C GLU A 88 -6.10 -19.26 -0.53
N ALA A 89 -7.04 -19.68 0.34
CA ALA A 89 -8.48 -19.61 0.08
C ALA A 89 -9.09 -18.20 0.09
N ASP A 90 -8.38 -17.21 0.62
CA ASP A 90 -8.75 -15.79 0.74
C ASP A 90 -7.91 -14.90 -0.20
N VAL A 91 -7.21 -15.50 -1.17
CA VAL A 91 -6.36 -14.78 -2.13
C VAL A 91 -6.92 -14.87 -3.54
N SER A 92 -7.11 -13.70 -4.16
CA SER A 92 -7.22 -13.56 -5.62
C SER A 92 -5.89 -13.04 -6.18
N LEU A 93 -5.35 -13.73 -7.17
CA LEU A 93 -4.02 -13.49 -7.72
C LEU A 93 -4.07 -13.28 -9.23
N TRP A 94 -3.44 -12.19 -9.66
CA TRP A 94 -3.11 -11.91 -11.05
C TRP A 94 -1.61 -12.02 -11.28
N ARG A 95 -1.22 -12.40 -12.49
CA ARG A 95 0.17 -12.36 -12.97
C ARG A 95 0.33 -11.31 -14.05
N SER A 96 1.55 -10.78 -14.14
CA SER A 96 1.95 -9.85 -15.19
C SER A 96 3.44 -9.97 -15.47
N ASP A 97 3.80 -10.14 -16.73
CA ASP A 97 5.19 -10.01 -17.20
C ASP A 97 5.50 -8.60 -17.75
N ALA A 98 4.53 -7.68 -17.66
CA ALA A 98 4.74 -6.31 -18.13
C ALA A 98 5.66 -5.52 -17.20
N SER A 99 6.24 -4.44 -17.74
CA SER A 99 7.24 -3.64 -17.02
C SER A 99 6.66 -2.96 -15.78
N TYR A 100 7.20 -3.33 -14.61
CA TYR A 100 6.92 -2.72 -13.31
C TYR A 100 7.02 -1.19 -13.33
N ARG A 101 8.11 -0.66 -13.90
CA ARG A 101 8.31 0.79 -14.02
C ARG A 101 7.22 1.44 -14.89
N LYS A 102 6.87 0.81 -16.02
CA LYS A 102 5.81 1.32 -16.91
C LYS A 102 4.41 1.19 -16.31
N SER A 103 4.17 0.34 -15.32
CA SER A 103 2.93 0.29 -14.54
C SER A 103 2.94 1.22 -13.32
N ARG A 104 3.93 2.13 -13.25
CA ARG A 104 4.18 3.02 -12.11
C ARG A 104 4.34 2.23 -10.81
N PHE A 105 5.24 1.26 -10.85
CA PHE A 105 5.56 0.39 -9.72
C PHE A 105 4.29 -0.35 -9.23
N GLY A 106 3.55 -0.96 -10.16
CA GLY A 106 2.32 -1.71 -9.86
C GLY A 106 1.07 -0.87 -9.57
N THR A 107 1.22 0.44 -9.33
CA THR A 107 0.08 1.31 -8.95
C THR A 107 -1.05 1.30 -9.99
N ASP A 108 -0.73 1.22 -11.29
CA ASP A 108 -1.74 1.19 -12.35
C ASP A 108 -2.59 -0.09 -12.28
N TRP A 109 -1.98 -1.24 -11.98
CA TRP A 109 -2.66 -2.52 -11.84
C TRP A 109 -3.53 -2.54 -10.58
N LEU A 110 -2.99 -2.09 -9.45
CA LEU A 110 -3.76 -2.03 -8.19
C LEU A 110 -4.92 -1.03 -8.28
N ASN A 111 -4.75 0.12 -8.96
CA ASN A 111 -5.86 1.03 -9.22
C ASN A 111 -6.98 0.37 -10.03
N TRP A 112 -6.65 -0.49 -11.00
CA TRP A 112 -7.65 -1.24 -11.76
C TRP A 112 -8.38 -2.25 -10.87
N LEU A 113 -7.65 -3.04 -10.08
CA LEU A 113 -8.26 -4.03 -9.19
C LEU A 113 -9.17 -3.35 -8.15
N LYS A 114 -8.75 -2.22 -7.57
CA LYS A 114 -9.61 -1.44 -6.65
C LYS A 114 -10.79 -0.79 -7.36
N PHE A 115 -10.62 -0.32 -8.59
CA PHE A 115 -11.74 0.17 -9.40
C PHE A 115 -12.82 -0.91 -9.59
N ARG A 116 -12.39 -2.16 -9.83
CA ARG A 116 -13.28 -3.30 -10.11
C ARG A 116 -13.90 -3.92 -8.87
N TYR A 117 -13.12 -4.06 -7.79
CA TYR A 117 -13.47 -4.86 -6.60
C TYR A 117 -13.47 -4.07 -5.30
N GLY A 118 -12.74 -2.95 -5.22
CA GLY A 118 -12.59 -2.18 -3.98
C GLY A 118 -13.76 -1.25 -3.66
N HIS A 119 -14.66 -0.98 -4.61
CA HIS A 119 -15.70 0.02 -4.41
C HIS A 119 -16.66 -0.33 -3.27
N GLY A 120 -16.79 0.59 -2.31
CA GLY A 120 -17.64 0.40 -1.13
C GLY A 120 -16.94 -0.30 0.03
N HIS A 121 -15.71 -0.78 -0.17
CA HIS A 121 -14.91 -1.46 0.84
C HIS A 121 -13.85 -0.54 1.42
N TRP A 122 -13.45 -0.82 2.67
CA TRP A 122 -12.17 -0.36 3.16
C TRP A 122 -11.06 -1.16 2.46
N THR A 123 -10.16 -0.45 1.79
CA THR A 123 -9.04 -1.06 1.07
C THR A 123 -7.73 -0.69 1.75
N LEU A 124 -6.91 -1.69 2.00
CA LEU A 124 -5.57 -1.57 2.55
C LEU A 124 -4.56 -1.83 1.44
N THR A 125 -3.56 -0.95 1.27
CA THR A 125 -2.56 -1.06 0.20
C THR A 125 -1.17 -0.96 0.76
N LEU A 126 -0.38 -2.02 0.57
CA LEU A 126 0.90 -2.18 1.24
C LEU A 126 1.84 -3.02 0.37
N ASP A 127 3.14 -2.78 0.51
CA ASP A 127 4.16 -3.69 0.03
C ASP A 127 4.36 -4.86 1.03
N PRO A 128 4.89 -6.03 0.63
CA PRO A 128 4.99 -7.21 1.51
C PRO A 128 5.90 -7.05 2.73
N ASP A 129 6.74 -6.01 2.74
CA ASP A 129 7.60 -5.61 3.85
C ASP A 129 7.02 -4.46 4.69
N GLU A 130 5.81 -3.96 4.36
CA GLU A 130 5.12 -2.90 5.09
C GLU A 130 4.07 -3.44 6.07
N PHE A 131 4.19 -3.02 7.33
CA PHE A 131 3.29 -3.41 8.42
C PHE A 131 2.54 -2.19 8.98
N LEU A 132 1.22 -2.17 8.86
CA LEU A 132 0.38 -1.11 9.40
C LEU A 132 0.30 -1.24 10.92
N ILE A 133 0.77 -0.21 11.62
CA ILE A 133 0.66 -0.04 13.06
C ILE A 133 -0.24 1.16 13.34
N TYR A 134 -1.17 1.00 14.28
CA TYR A 134 -2.07 2.05 14.76
C TYR A 134 -2.33 1.87 16.25
N ALA A 135 -2.91 2.90 16.89
CA ALA A 135 -3.19 2.88 18.31
C ALA A 135 -4.02 1.64 18.69
N PHE A 136 -3.51 0.86 19.64
CA PHE A 136 -4.13 -0.37 20.15
C PHE A 136 -4.30 -1.47 19.10
N CYS A 137 -3.50 -1.52 18.02
CA CYS A 137 -3.59 -2.59 17.01
C CYS A 137 -3.29 -4.01 17.53
N ASP A 138 -2.70 -4.13 18.71
CA ASP A 138 -2.50 -5.36 19.47
C ASP A 138 -3.79 -5.93 20.06
N THR A 139 -4.77 -5.07 20.35
CA THR A 139 -6.03 -5.42 21.03
C THR A 139 -7.28 -5.05 20.24
N ARG A 140 -7.17 -4.17 19.25
CA ARG A 140 -8.27 -3.68 18.41
C ARG A 140 -7.99 -4.00 16.93
N PRO A 141 -8.81 -4.84 16.29
CA PRO A 141 -8.60 -5.23 14.90
C PRO A 141 -9.01 -4.10 13.93
N LEU A 142 -8.65 -4.23 12.65
CA LEU A 142 -8.94 -3.26 11.60
C LEU A 142 -10.43 -2.93 11.45
N PRO A 143 -11.38 -3.88 11.59
CA PRO A 143 -12.80 -3.54 11.60
C PRO A 143 -13.15 -2.46 12.62
N ALA A 144 -12.60 -2.52 13.84
CA ALA A 144 -12.87 -1.50 14.86
C ALA A 144 -12.30 -0.12 14.49
N LEU A 145 -11.12 -0.08 13.85
CA LEU A 145 -10.58 1.17 13.30
C LEU A 145 -11.47 1.70 12.16
N CYS A 146 -11.89 0.84 11.24
CA CYS A 146 -12.75 1.21 10.11
C CYS A 146 -14.11 1.74 10.56
N ASP A 147 -14.72 1.10 11.56
CA ASP A 147 -15.99 1.54 12.16
C ASP A 147 -15.84 2.93 12.80
N TRP A 148 -14.76 3.17 13.54
CA TRP A 148 -14.48 4.47 14.13
C TRP A 148 -14.25 5.56 13.07
N LEU A 149 -13.52 5.26 12.00
CA LEU A 149 -13.30 6.17 10.87
C LEU A 149 -14.63 6.50 10.18
N ASP A 150 -15.50 5.50 9.99
CA ASP A 150 -16.82 5.69 9.39
C ASP A 150 -17.73 6.57 10.24
N GLN A 151 -17.78 6.34 11.55
CA GLN A 151 -18.52 7.19 12.50
C GLN A 151 -17.98 8.62 12.50
N SER A 152 -16.67 8.79 12.28
CA SER A 152 -15.99 10.09 12.21
C SER A 152 -16.07 10.74 10.82
N SER A 153 -16.76 10.13 9.85
CA SER A 153 -16.82 10.60 8.45
C SER A 153 -15.44 10.76 7.78
N VAL A 154 -14.44 10.03 8.26
CA VAL A 154 -13.08 9.99 7.71
C VAL A 154 -13.00 8.85 6.70
N ARG A 155 -12.53 9.16 5.48
CA ARG A 155 -12.51 8.19 4.36
C ARG A 155 -11.13 7.65 4.02
N SER A 156 -10.10 8.16 4.68
CA SER A 156 -8.71 7.78 4.45
C SER A 156 -7.91 7.98 5.72
N PHE A 157 -7.00 7.05 5.97
CA PHE A 157 -6.15 7.04 7.15
C PHE A 157 -4.70 7.19 6.71
N GLY A 158 -4.06 8.27 7.17
CA GLY A 158 -2.67 8.60 6.88
C GLY A 158 -1.74 7.95 7.88
N THR A 159 -0.56 7.55 7.42
CA THR A 159 0.52 7.04 8.24
C THR A 159 1.85 7.64 7.81
N MET A 160 2.85 7.46 8.66
CA MET A 160 4.24 7.70 8.35
C MET A 160 4.96 6.36 8.31
N LEU A 161 5.74 6.14 7.26
CA LEU A 161 6.63 4.99 7.15
C LEU A 161 7.81 5.21 8.11
N VAL A 162 8.02 4.23 8.99
CA VAL A 162 9.19 4.15 9.87
C VAL A 162 10.05 3.01 9.35
N ASP A 163 11.22 3.33 8.82
CA ASP A 163 12.19 2.32 8.42
C ASP A 163 12.83 1.70 9.67
N MET A 164 12.69 0.39 9.80
CA MET A 164 13.29 -0.40 10.88
C MET A 164 14.48 -1.19 10.38
N TYR A 165 15.50 -1.36 11.22
CA TYR A 165 16.72 -2.09 10.91
C TYR A 165 17.23 -2.88 12.13
N PRO A 166 18.01 -3.95 11.94
CA PRO A 166 18.63 -4.68 13.03
C PRO A 166 19.73 -3.85 13.72
N GLU A 167 20.05 -4.20 14.96
CA GLU A 167 21.21 -3.65 15.68
C GLU A 167 22.53 -4.02 14.98
N LYS A 168 22.57 -5.25 14.46
CA LYS A 168 23.75 -5.82 13.81
C LYS A 168 23.81 -5.39 12.34
N PRO A 169 25.00 -5.41 11.71
CA PRO A 169 25.13 -5.18 10.29
C PRO A 169 24.18 -6.05 9.47
N LEU A 170 23.57 -5.48 8.42
CA LEU A 170 22.59 -6.18 7.57
C LEU A 170 23.14 -7.47 6.96
N THR A 171 24.45 -7.55 6.70
CA THR A 171 25.13 -8.75 6.18
C THR A 171 25.13 -9.92 7.16
N GLY A 172 24.96 -9.67 8.45
CA GLY A 172 24.97 -10.68 9.51
C GLY A 172 23.59 -11.20 9.92
N VAL A 173 22.51 -10.61 9.39
CA VAL A 173 21.13 -10.97 9.78
C VAL A 173 20.44 -11.67 8.62
N ARG A 174 19.94 -12.89 8.86
CA ARG A 174 19.19 -13.67 7.87
C ARG A 174 17.74 -13.79 8.31
N TYR A 175 16.85 -13.31 7.46
CA TYR A 175 15.41 -13.53 7.61
C TYR A 175 15.07 -14.99 7.29
N ARG A 176 14.15 -15.59 8.07
CA ARG A 176 13.64 -16.94 7.85
C ARG A 176 12.16 -16.87 7.47
N ASP A 177 11.72 -17.77 6.59
CA ASP A 177 10.32 -17.82 6.13
C ASP A 177 9.34 -17.90 7.32
N GLY A 178 8.42 -16.95 7.37
CA GLY A 178 7.40 -16.86 8.43
C GLY A 178 7.91 -16.30 9.77
N GLN A 179 9.17 -15.90 9.87
CA GLN A 179 9.69 -15.22 11.05
C GLN A 179 9.05 -13.84 11.22
N ASP A 180 8.85 -13.43 12.47
CA ASP A 180 8.43 -12.07 12.79
C ASP A 180 9.57 -11.07 12.44
N PRO A 181 9.35 -10.14 11.50
CA PRO A 181 10.37 -9.16 11.14
C PRO A 181 10.68 -8.19 12.30
N PHE A 182 9.76 -7.97 13.24
CA PHE A 182 9.98 -7.11 14.40
C PHE A 182 10.95 -7.72 15.41
N ASP A 183 11.17 -9.05 15.39
CA ASP A 183 12.21 -9.69 16.21
C ASP A 183 13.62 -9.43 15.67
N LEU A 184 13.74 -9.08 14.39
CA LEU A 184 15.02 -8.82 13.73
C LEU A 184 15.32 -7.32 13.61
N ALA A 185 14.33 -6.54 13.18
CA ALA A 185 14.46 -5.12 12.93
C ALA A 185 13.83 -4.33 14.07
N GLN A 186 14.61 -4.09 15.13
CA GLN A 186 14.15 -3.44 16.37
C GLN A 186 14.57 -1.98 16.50
N TRP A 187 15.48 -1.52 15.63
CA TRP A 187 16.02 -0.17 15.67
C TRP A 187 15.39 0.70 14.60
N PHE A 188 15.22 1.97 14.90
CA PHE A 188 14.73 3.00 13.98
C PHE A 188 15.34 4.35 14.38
N ASP A 189 15.34 5.31 13.46
CA ASP A 189 15.79 6.67 13.77
C ASP A 189 14.66 7.41 14.53
N PRO A 190 14.87 7.90 15.76
CA PRO A 190 13.82 8.57 16.53
C PRO A 190 13.51 10.00 16.06
N GLY A 191 14.26 10.53 15.08
CA GLY A 191 14.17 11.91 14.62
C GLY A 191 14.73 12.13 13.22
N ASN A 192 15.10 13.38 12.92
CA ASN A 192 15.59 13.83 11.59
C ASN A 192 14.55 13.69 10.47
N TYR A 193 13.28 13.90 10.80
CA TYR A 193 12.20 13.94 9.83
C TYR A 193 11.82 15.38 9.50
N VAL A 194 11.77 15.69 8.20
CA VAL A 194 11.36 16.99 7.69
C VAL A 194 9.99 16.86 7.07
N ILE A 195 9.11 17.80 7.37
CA ILE A 195 7.73 17.82 6.89
C ILE A 195 7.51 19.10 6.10
N SER A 196 7.05 18.96 4.87
CA SER A 196 6.53 20.06 4.06
C SER A 196 5.13 19.72 3.54
N ARG A 197 4.45 20.68 2.92
CA ARG A 197 3.13 20.45 2.31
C ARG A 197 3.25 20.40 0.79
N ASN A 198 2.64 19.40 0.18
CA ASN A 198 2.52 19.36 -1.27
C ASN A 198 1.46 20.36 -1.74
N PRO A 199 1.81 21.46 -2.44
CA PRO A 199 0.85 22.51 -2.79
C PRO A 199 -0.20 22.04 -3.81
N LYS A 200 0.11 21.02 -4.63
CA LYS A 200 -0.78 20.50 -5.66
C LYS A 200 -1.85 19.59 -5.07
N TYR A 201 -1.45 18.63 -4.24
CA TYR A 201 -2.34 17.57 -3.74
C TYR A 201 -2.75 17.74 -2.27
N GLY A 202 -2.09 18.61 -1.51
CA GLY A 202 -2.42 18.90 -0.12
C GLY A 202 -1.95 17.87 0.91
N ASN A 203 -1.34 16.74 0.50
CA ASN A 203 -0.73 15.80 1.43
C ASN A 203 0.49 16.43 2.12
N LEU A 204 0.81 15.92 3.33
CA LEU A 204 2.14 16.08 3.90
C LEU A 204 3.17 15.40 2.99
N TRP A 205 4.34 15.99 2.91
CA TRP A 205 5.52 15.42 2.29
C TRP A 205 6.57 15.25 3.39
N ILE A 206 6.73 14.00 3.83
CA ILE A 206 7.62 13.65 4.94
C ILE A 206 8.86 12.98 4.33
N GLN A 207 10.06 13.42 4.72
CA GLN A 207 11.34 12.83 4.32
C GLN A 207 12.23 12.71 5.55
N GLY A 208 13.29 11.92 5.47
CA GLY A 208 14.26 11.79 6.56
C GLY A 208 14.59 10.35 6.91
N GLY A 209 14.88 10.13 8.19
CA GLY A 209 15.17 8.81 8.74
C GLY A 209 16.41 8.14 8.15
N PRO A 210 16.51 6.80 8.25
CA PRO A 210 17.70 6.06 7.85
C PRO A 210 18.03 6.22 6.39
N ARG A 211 17.01 6.32 5.52
CA ARG A 211 17.21 6.50 4.08
C ARG A 211 17.93 7.80 3.77
N ALA A 212 17.46 8.91 4.33
CA ALA A 212 18.10 10.20 4.12
C ALA A 212 19.52 10.22 4.68
N ARG A 213 19.69 9.73 5.91
CA ARG A 213 21.00 9.69 6.60
C ARG A 213 22.04 8.82 5.90
N ALA A 214 21.66 7.63 5.43
CA ALA A 214 22.61 6.65 4.89
C ALA A 214 22.84 6.77 3.38
N TYR A 215 21.84 7.19 2.59
CA TYR A 215 21.91 7.16 1.13
C TYR A 215 21.77 8.54 0.46
N PHE A 216 21.27 9.55 1.18
CA PHE A 216 21.02 10.88 0.65
C PHE A 216 21.62 11.99 1.53
N ALA A 217 22.72 11.72 2.24
CA ALA A 217 23.33 12.68 3.16
C ALA A 217 23.67 14.01 2.49
N GLU A 218 24.17 13.96 1.24
CA GLU A 218 24.53 15.13 0.43
C GLU A 218 23.34 15.76 -0.32
N ALA A 219 22.18 15.10 -0.35
CA ALA A 219 20.98 15.56 -1.07
C ALA A 219 19.68 15.12 -0.37
N PRO A 220 19.44 15.54 0.89
CA PRO A 220 18.35 15.02 1.72
C PRO A 220 16.96 15.36 1.17
N ASP A 221 16.85 16.40 0.35
CA ASP A 221 15.63 16.80 -0.36
C ASP A 221 15.22 15.82 -1.47
N GLN A 222 16.15 14.98 -1.94
CA GLN A 222 15.89 13.91 -2.92
C GLN A 222 15.53 12.57 -2.27
N ALA A 223 15.58 12.48 -0.94
CA ALA A 223 15.20 11.26 -0.22
C ALA A 223 13.73 10.88 -0.52
N PRO A 224 13.37 9.58 -0.54
CA PRO A 224 12.00 9.17 -0.82
C PRO A 224 11.03 9.68 0.25
N SER A 225 9.79 9.92 -0.17
CA SER A 225 8.70 10.31 0.73
C SER A 225 8.30 9.15 1.64
N LEU A 226 8.06 9.47 2.91
CA LEU A 226 7.67 8.55 3.98
C LEU A 226 6.18 8.65 4.35
N ASN A 227 5.45 9.68 3.91
CA ASN A 227 4.01 9.76 4.14
C ASN A 227 3.27 8.69 3.32
N LYS A 228 2.33 7.99 3.92
CA LYS A 228 1.53 6.95 3.29
C LYS A 228 0.06 7.17 3.62
N ILE A 229 -0.83 6.73 2.73
CA ILE A 229 -2.27 6.69 2.97
C ILE A 229 -2.73 5.28 2.58
N PRO A 230 -2.40 4.26 3.38
CA PRO A 230 -2.56 2.86 2.98
C PRO A 230 -4.00 2.37 3.12
N LEU A 231 -4.79 2.94 4.05
CA LEU A 231 -6.16 2.51 4.34
C LEU A 231 -7.16 3.57 3.88
N VAL A 232 -8.02 3.22 2.92
CA VAL A 232 -8.95 4.14 2.26
C VAL A 232 -10.29 3.45 2.03
N LYS A 233 -11.40 4.12 2.39
CA LYS A 233 -12.75 3.71 2.00
C LYS A 233 -12.96 4.02 0.54
N TRP A 234 -12.84 2.99 -0.30
CA TRP A 234 -12.58 3.19 -1.71
C TRP A 234 -13.85 3.46 -2.51
N ASP A 235 -13.80 4.50 -3.33
CA ASP A 235 -14.79 4.77 -4.38
C ASP A 235 -14.13 4.50 -5.74
N ARG A 236 -14.86 3.88 -6.67
CA ARG A 236 -14.38 3.64 -8.05
C ARG A 236 -13.91 4.93 -8.76
N LYS A 237 -14.36 6.10 -8.29
CA LYS A 237 -13.97 7.41 -8.79
C LYS A 237 -12.61 7.87 -8.24
N TYR A 238 -11.96 7.13 -7.35
CA TYR A 238 -10.65 7.46 -6.79
C TYR A 238 -9.51 6.90 -7.64
N ALA A 239 -8.29 7.42 -7.41
CA ALA A 239 -7.07 6.89 -7.99
C ALA A 239 -5.86 7.31 -7.16
N TYR A 240 -4.96 6.36 -6.89
CA TYR A 240 -3.62 6.67 -6.40
C TYR A 240 -2.78 7.30 -7.52
N VAL A 241 -2.06 8.39 -7.19
CA VAL A 241 -1.28 9.16 -8.15
C VAL A 241 0.21 8.83 -8.10
N SER A 242 0.75 8.51 -6.92
CA SER A 242 2.15 8.10 -6.74
C SER A 242 2.23 7.11 -5.58
N SER A 243 2.26 5.80 -5.92
CA SER A 243 2.07 4.71 -4.95
C SER A 243 0.97 5.06 -3.94
N THR A 244 1.15 4.78 -2.66
CA THR A 244 0.23 5.11 -1.56
C THR A 244 0.48 6.49 -0.94
N HIS A 245 1.37 7.31 -1.49
CA HIS A 245 1.73 8.61 -0.91
C HIS A 245 0.68 9.70 -1.11
N MET A 246 -0.12 9.59 -2.17
CA MET A 246 -1.10 10.60 -2.57
C MET A 246 -2.16 10.05 -3.50
N LEU A 247 -3.38 10.55 -3.36
CA LEU A 247 -4.52 10.12 -4.14
C LEU A 247 -5.42 11.29 -4.59
N LEU A 248 -6.28 11.00 -5.55
CA LEU A 248 -7.30 11.91 -6.04
C LEU A 248 -8.69 11.30 -5.85
N PRO A 249 -9.71 12.09 -5.45
CA PRO A 249 -9.70 13.53 -5.23
C PRO A 249 -8.85 13.96 -4.02
N ARG A 250 -8.26 15.16 -4.13
CA ARG A 250 -7.23 15.62 -3.19
C ARG A 250 -7.66 15.72 -1.72
N GLY A 251 -8.96 15.81 -1.44
CA GLY A 251 -9.47 15.88 -0.07
C GLY A 251 -9.20 14.61 0.75
N LEU A 252 -8.91 13.48 0.09
CA LEU A 252 -8.49 12.24 0.75
C LEU A 252 -7.06 12.31 1.28
N ASN A 253 -6.30 13.35 0.92
CA ASN A 253 -4.95 13.59 1.43
C ASN A 253 -4.93 14.38 2.76
N ASN A 254 -6.09 14.89 3.21
CA ASN A 254 -6.22 15.62 4.46
C ASN A 254 -6.40 14.62 5.61
N VAL A 255 -5.29 14.06 6.07
CA VAL A 255 -5.23 12.92 7.03
C VAL A 255 -4.46 13.27 8.31
N TYR A 256 -4.30 14.56 8.59
CA TYR A 256 -3.53 15.14 9.69
C TYR A 256 -4.25 16.36 10.24
#